data_AF-A0A3D0M864-F1
#
_entry.id   AF-A0A3D0M864-F1
#
_cell.length_a   1.000
_cell.length_b   1.000
_cell.length_c   1.000
_cell.angle_alpha   90.00
_cell.angle_beta   90.00
_cell.angle_gamma   90.00
#
_symmetry.space_group_name_H-M   'P 1'
#
loop_
_entity.id
_entity.type
_entity.pdbx_description
1 polymer ?
#
loop_
_entity_poly.entity_id
_entity_poly.type
_entity_poly.pdbx_seq_one_letter_code
_entity_poly.pdbx_strand_id
1 'polypeptide(L)' 'MGRPDMDGNAACGKVIALGKTGDPDDMARVIRFLADDASSFINGVVLPVDGGWTSF' A
#
# COMPACT_ATOMS: atom_id res chain seq x y z
N MET A 1 3.84 8.29 22.03
CA MET A 1 3.96 7.60 20.73
C MET A 1 5.19 8.17 20.05
N GLY A 2 6.26 7.39 19.92
CA GLY A 2 7.48 7.87 19.25
C GLY A 2 7.18 8.22 17.80
N ARG A 3 7.83 9.27 17.26
CA ARG A 3 7.86 9.48 15.81
C ARG A 3 8.32 8.16 15.17
N PRO A 4 7.71 7.71 14.06
CA PRO A 4 8.29 6.62 13.30
C PRO A 4 9.71 7.07 12.93
N ASP A 5 10.71 6.42 13.52
CA ASP A 5 12.10 6.62 13.19
C ASP A 5 12.37 5.96 11.84
N MET A 6 13.44 6.40 11.19
CA MET A 6 13.88 5.84 9.90
C MET A 6 14.21 4.33 9.99
N ASP A 7 14.35 3.81 11.22
CA ASP A 7 14.65 2.43 11.53
C ASP A 7 13.45 1.50 11.28
N GLY A 8 12.22 1.94 11.59
CA GLY A 8 11.00 1.20 11.27
C GLY A 8 10.80 1.00 9.76
N ASN A 9 11.15 2.01 8.96
CA ASN A 9 11.03 1.96 7.51
C ASN A 9 12.02 0.95 6.88
N ALA A 10 13.26 0.96 7.36
CA ALA A 10 14.30 0.03 6.94
C ALA A 10 13.99 -1.42 7.36
N ALA A 11 13.38 -1.61 8.55
CA ALA A 11 12.93 -2.92 9.00
C ALA A 11 11.81 -3.47 8.12
N CYS A 12 10.80 -2.65 7.78
CA CYS A 12 9.72 -3.04 6.88
C CYS A 12 10.22 -3.45 5.49
N GLY A 13 11.24 -2.76 4.95
CA GLY A 13 11.82 -3.10 3.64
C GLY A 13 12.37 -4.53 3.54
N LYS A 14 12.69 -5.20 4.64
CA LYS A 14 13.18 -6.59 4.62
C LYS A 14 12.08 -7.64 4.42
N VAL A 15 10.84 -7.28 4.74
CA VAL A 15 9.69 -8.19 4.74
C VAL A 15 8.63 -7.80 3.69
N ILE A 16 8.68 -6.57 3.17
CA ILE A 16 7.93 -6.15 2.00
C ILE A 16 8.61 -6.71 0.74
N ALA A 17 7.88 -7.43 -0.11
CA ALA A 17 8.44 -8.00 -1.33
C ALA A 17 9.04 -6.94 -2.27
N LEU A 18 8.43 -5.76 -2.33
CA LEU A 18 8.95 -4.59 -3.05
C LEU A 18 10.20 -3.93 -2.43
N GLY A 19 10.67 -4.39 -1.27
CA GLY A 19 11.91 -3.93 -0.64
C GLY A 19 11.84 -2.54 0.00
N LYS A 20 10.67 -1.89 -0.01
CA LYS A 20 10.46 -0.54 0.50
C LYS A 20 9.07 -0.38 1.09
N THR A 21 8.90 0.56 2.02
CA THR A 21 7.57 1.00 2.41
C THR A 21 6.93 1.82 1.29
N GLY A 22 5.60 1.79 1.24
CA GLY A 22 4.84 2.69 0.39
C GLY A 22 4.94 4.15 0.88
N ASP A 23 4.63 5.07 -0.01
CA ASP A 23 4.42 6.49 0.29
C ASP A 23 2.93 6.86 0.12
N PRO A 24 2.48 8.04 0.59
CA PRO A 24 1.08 8.45 0.47
C PRO A 24 0.54 8.44 -0.97
N ASP A 25 1.38 8.64 -1.99
CA ASP A 25 0.94 8.64 -3.39
C ASP A 25 0.61 7.24 -3.89
N ASP A 26 1.22 6.18 -3.33
CA ASP A 26 0.87 4.79 -3.66
C ASP A 26 -0.62 4.53 -3.34
N MET A 27 -1.09 5.02 -2.19
CA MET A 27 -2.51 4.95 -1.79
C MET A 27 -3.38 5.86 -2.65
N ALA A 28 -2.96 7.10 -2.88
CA ALA A 28 -3.74 8.08 -3.64
C ALA A 28 -4.04 7.60 -5.06
N ARG A 29 -3.09 6.93 -5.72
CA ARG A 29 -3.27 6.36 -7.07
C ARG A 29 -4.35 5.28 -7.09
N VAL A 30 -4.35 4.36 -6.11
CA VAL A 30 -5.37 3.29 -6.04
C VAL A 30 -6.74 3.86 -5.68
N ILE A 31 -6.80 4.80 -4.75
CA ILE A 31 -8.05 5.49 -4.41
C ILE A 31 -8.64 6.18 -5.64
N ARG A 32 -7.80 6.91 -6.41
CA ARG A 32 -8.24 7.56 -7.65
C ARG A 32 -8.75 6.55 -8.67
N PHE A 33 -8.08 5.41 -8.82
CA PHE A 33 -8.54 4.33 -9.71
C PHE A 33 -9.91 3.78 -9.28
N LEU A 34 -10.10 3.49 -8.00
CA LEU A 34 -11.37 2.95 -7.49
C LEU A 34 -12.51 3.97 -7.48
N ALA A 35 -12.19 5.26 -7.39
CA ALA A 35 -13.17 6.35 -7.46
C ALA A 35 -13.55 6.74 -8.90
N ASP A 36 -12.84 6.22 -9.91
CA ASP A 36 -13.12 6.51 -11.31
C ASP A 36 -14.38 5.76 -11.81
N ASP A 37 -15.18 6.39 -12.66
CA ASP A 37 -16.41 5.80 -13.23
C ASP A 37 -16.12 4.50 -14.01
N ALA A 38 -14.92 4.36 -14.58
CA ALA A 38 -14.48 3.15 -15.27
C ALA A 38 -14.43 1.93 -14.32
N SER A 39 -14.31 2.14 -13.01
CA SER A 39 -14.29 1.11 -11.98
C SER A 39 -15.68 0.78 -11.42
N SER A 40 -16.76 1.31 -12.00
CA SER A 40 -18.14 1.20 -11.47
C SER A 40 -18.67 -0.22 -11.25
N PHE A 41 -18.07 -1.24 -11.88
CA PHE A 41 -18.45 -2.64 -11.68
C PHE A 41 -17.60 -3.38 -10.62
N ILE A 42 -16.59 -2.72 -10.05
CA ILE A 42 -15.74 -3.28 -8.99
C ILE A 42 -16.40 -3.01 -7.63
N ASN A 43 -16.78 -4.06 -6.92
CA ASN A 43 -17.35 -3.97 -5.58
C ASN A 43 -17.07 -5.24 -4.77
N GLY A 44 -17.25 -5.17 -3.45
CA GLY A 44 -17.18 -6.33 -2.56
C GLY A 44 -15.77 -6.94 -2.36
N VAL A 45 -14.72 -6.24 -2.78
CA VAL A 45 -13.34 -6.72 -2.71
C VAL A 45 -12.50 -5.88 -1.75
N VAL A 46 -11.58 -6.55 -1.04
CA VAL A 46 -10.46 -5.92 -0.33
C VAL A 46 -9.24 -6.02 -1.24
N LEU A 47 -8.72 -4.88 -1.70
CA LEU A 47 -7.52 -4.81 -2.54
C LEU A 47 -6.30 -4.48 -1.66
N PRO A 48 -5.36 -5.42 -1.45
CA PRO A 48 -4.12 -5.12 -0.75
C PRO A 48 -3.26 -4.12 -1.54
N VAL A 49 -2.80 -3.07 -0.86
CA VAL A 49 -1.87 -2.05 -1.38
C VAL A 49 -0.71 -1.95 -0.39
N ASP A 50 0.08 -3.02 -0.31
CA ASP A 50 1.01 -3.27 0.81
C ASP A 50 2.44 -3.61 0.35
N GLY A 51 2.73 -3.43 -0.93
CA GLY A 51 4.02 -3.77 -1.51
C GLY A 51 4.30 -5.28 -1.58
N GLY A 52 3.27 -6.13 -1.46
CA GLY A 52 3.40 -7.59 -1.45
C GLY A 52 3.68 -8.16 -0.06
N TRP A 53 3.41 -7.41 1.02
CA TRP A 53 3.55 -7.90 2.40
C TRP A 53 2.69 -9.14 2.66
N THR A 54 1.47 -9.16 2.13
CA THR A 54 0.52 -10.27 2.32
C THR A 54 0.67 -11.43 1.33
N SER A 55 1.63 -11.34 0.39
CA SER A 55 1.87 -12.38 -0.61
C SER A 55 2.82 -13.45 -0.05
N PHE A 56 2.29 -14.60 0.33
CA PHE A 56 3.04 -15.77 0.82
C PHE A 56 3.18 -16.86 -0.24
#